data_AF-A0AAD5THY3-F1
#
_entry.id   AF-A0AAD5THY3-F1
#
_cell.length_a   1.000
_cell.length_b   1.000
_cell.length_c   1.000
_cell.angle_alpha   90.00
_cell.angle_beta   90.00
_cell.angle_gamma   90.00
#
_symmetry.space_group_name_H-M   'P 1'
#
loop_
_entity.id
_entity.type
_entity.pdbx_description
1 polymer ?
#
loop_
_entity_poly.entity_id
_entity_poly.type
_entity_poly.pdbx_seq_one_letter_code
_entity_poly.pdbx_strand_id
1 'polypeptide(L)'
;MLDQWITASLLPSLRVRCIELVRGVRAEGGVIIPKIIFQFSETPTGRLVFPSTDLANPHNDMAAPQRQQVWNFSAGPAVMPRPVLERAAAELVDWNNTGMSVMELSHRSPEFEGILANAEKKLRTLMDIPPNYKVLWTQGGASSQFSALVYNLFGGTVESSERVADYYVTGAWSEKAVEEAQRLNVRVNIINDQSSSESHASTHTFTSAERKAMFTPAERCAYVYYCDNETVHGVEFPSVLEDVPEGVPLVCDMSSNILSRSVDVKRFGVIFGGAQKNIGPAGVTLVIIREDLLDRKHPLLVCPTMMDYKLCAKNNSMYNTPPTYAIYISGLVFEWMLSLGGIKAMEERNAKKSALLYAAIDNSNGVFKCPVVKTFRSRMNVPFRVYGIDGKPSADLEKKFLAGAEQRRMLQLKGHRSVGGIRASLYNAMPPEGVQALVDYMTEFAKTVDK
;
A
#
# COMPACT_ATOMS: atom_id res chain seq x y z
N MET A 1 -17.31 -54.61 20.27
CA MET A 1 -17.68 -53.35 19.59
C MET A 1 -16.91 -52.15 20.13
N LEU A 2 -16.85 -51.91 21.45
CA LEU A 2 -16.09 -50.77 22.02
C LEU A 2 -14.58 -50.85 21.73
N ASP A 3 -13.96 -52.02 21.88
CA ASP A 3 -12.52 -52.24 21.62
C ASP A 3 -12.13 -51.93 20.17
N GLN A 4 -12.98 -52.30 19.21
CA GLN A 4 -12.75 -52.02 17.78
C GLN A 4 -12.88 -50.52 17.46
N TRP A 5 -13.79 -49.80 18.14
CA TRP A 5 -13.98 -48.36 17.92
C TRP A 5 -12.82 -47.53 18.49
N ILE A 6 -12.30 -47.90 19.67
CA ILE A 6 -11.17 -47.20 20.32
C ILE A 6 -9.87 -47.43 19.53
N THR A 7 -9.62 -48.67 19.09
CA THR A 7 -8.42 -49.01 18.29
C THR A 7 -8.41 -48.27 16.95
N ALA A 8 -9.59 -48.01 16.37
CA ALA A 8 -9.71 -47.31 15.09
C ALA A 8 -9.62 -45.78 15.20
N SER A 9 -9.92 -45.19 16.37
CA SER A 9 -10.15 -43.73 16.47
C SER A 9 -9.10 -42.97 17.29
N LEU A 10 -8.30 -43.64 18.14
CA LEU A 10 -7.50 -42.96 19.17
C LEU A 10 -6.04 -43.41 19.28
N LEU A 11 -5.38 -43.70 18.15
CA LEU A 11 -3.95 -44.03 17.95
C LEU A 11 -3.74 -45.52 17.56
N PRO A 12 -3.45 -45.83 16.28
CA PRO A 12 -3.28 -47.21 15.80
C PRO A 12 -2.09 -47.97 16.42
N SER A 13 -1.19 -47.28 17.12
CA SER A 13 0.03 -47.85 17.71
C SER A 13 -0.12 -48.35 19.15
N LEU A 14 -1.24 -48.07 19.82
CA LEU A 14 -1.51 -48.53 21.19
C LEU A 14 -2.38 -49.79 21.17
N ARG A 15 -1.82 -50.93 21.60
CA ARG A 15 -2.62 -52.12 21.89
C ARG A 15 -3.32 -51.94 23.23
N VAL A 16 -4.55 -51.42 23.19
CA VAL A 16 -5.41 -51.30 24.37
C VAL A 16 -6.30 -52.54 24.45
N ARG A 17 -6.36 -53.17 25.64
CA ARG A 17 -7.29 -54.26 25.91
C ARG A 17 -8.21 -53.85 27.06
N CYS A 18 -9.52 -53.86 26.82
CA CYS A 18 -10.49 -53.79 27.91
C CYS A 18 -10.41 -55.09 28.72
N ILE A 19 -10.17 -54.96 30.02
CA ILE A 19 -9.97 -56.11 30.92
C ILE A 19 -11.14 -56.30 31.88
N GLU A 20 -11.87 -55.25 32.24
CA GLU A 20 -13.00 -55.40 33.15
C GLU A 20 -14.08 -54.34 32.91
N LEU A 21 -15.33 -54.79 32.89
CA LEU A 21 -16.52 -53.96 32.75
C LEU A 21 -17.32 -54.07 34.04
N VAL A 22 -17.04 -53.18 34.99
CA VAL A 22 -17.67 -53.22 36.31
C VAL A 22 -19.07 -52.62 36.21
N ARG A 23 -20.11 -53.39 36.56
CA ARG A 23 -21.48 -52.88 36.68
C ARG A 23 -21.50 -51.76 37.74
N GLY A 24 -21.77 -50.53 37.31
CA GLY A 24 -21.80 -49.35 38.17
C GLY A 24 -22.86 -49.45 39.27
N VAL A 25 -22.56 -48.87 40.44
CA VAL A 25 -23.50 -48.75 41.56
C VAL A 25 -24.48 -47.61 41.24
N ARG A 26 -25.77 -47.81 41.57
CA ARG A 26 -26.83 -46.79 41.38
C ARG A 26 -26.48 -45.50 42.15
N ALA A 27 -26.29 -44.40 41.43
CA ALA A 27 -26.41 -43.07 42.01
C ALA A 27 -27.90 -42.67 42.08
N GLU A 28 -28.27 -41.90 43.11
CA GLU A 28 -29.62 -41.33 43.24
C GLU A 28 -29.96 -40.51 41.98
N GLY A 29 -30.96 -40.97 41.23
CA GLY A 29 -31.29 -40.45 39.90
C GLY A 29 -31.37 -41.50 38.78
N GLY A 30 -31.01 -42.76 39.05
CA GLY A 30 -31.33 -43.89 38.16
C GLY A 30 -30.44 -44.04 36.91
N VAL A 31 -29.43 -43.20 36.73
CA VAL A 31 -28.44 -43.36 35.64
C VAL A 31 -27.32 -44.29 36.10
N ILE A 32 -27.13 -45.40 35.39
CA ILE A 32 -26.00 -46.32 35.60
C ILE A 32 -24.83 -45.82 34.75
N ILE A 33 -23.77 -45.36 35.40
CA ILE A 33 -22.51 -44.99 34.72
C ILE A 33 -21.57 -46.19 34.79
N PRO A 34 -21.24 -46.86 33.66
CA PRO A 34 -20.28 -47.96 33.67
C PRO A 34 -18.87 -47.42 33.91
N LYS A 35 -18.11 -48.07 34.80
CA LYS A 35 -16.69 -47.78 35.01
C LYS A 35 -15.90 -48.79 34.17
N ILE A 36 -15.14 -48.30 33.19
CA ILE A 36 -14.32 -49.14 32.30
C ILE A 36 -12.87 -48.96 32.71
N ILE A 37 -12.17 -50.07 32.97
CA ILE A 37 -10.75 -50.10 33.33
C ILE A 37 -9.97 -50.65 32.15
N PHE A 38 -8.95 -49.91 31.71
CA PHE A 38 -8.04 -50.31 30.64
C PHE A 38 -6.68 -50.68 31.22
N GLN A 39 -6.06 -51.73 30.68
CA GLN A 39 -4.65 -52.05 30.97
C GLN A 39 -3.82 -51.86 29.70
N PHE A 40 -2.73 -51.13 29.87
CA PHE A 40 -1.69 -50.93 28.87
C PHE A 40 -0.61 -51.98 29.11
N SER A 41 -0.25 -52.77 28.11
CA SER A 41 0.90 -53.67 28.21
C SER A 41 2.18 -52.89 27.88
N GLU A 42 3.05 -52.70 28.87
CA GLU A 42 4.39 -52.13 28.69
C GLU A 42 5.25 -53.02 27.77
N THR A 43 6.07 -52.39 26.92
CA THR A 43 7.22 -53.06 26.30
C THR A 43 8.48 -52.79 27.13
N PRO A 44 9.39 -53.77 27.29
CA PRO A 44 10.57 -53.62 28.14
C PRO A 44 11.67 -52.86 27.38
N THR A 45 12.27 -51.88 28.06
CA THR A 45 13.36 -50.99 27.60
C THR A 45 12.97 -49.97 26.53
N GLY A 46 12.74 -48.73 26.96
CA GLY A 46 12.62 -47.58 26.08
C GLY A 46 11.97 -46.44 26.81
N ARG A 47 12.66 -45.29 26.87
CA ARG A 47 12.05 -44.00 27.22
C ARG A 47 10.67 -43.91 26.56
N LEU A 48 9.71 -43.28 27.25
CA LEU A 48 8.57 -42.65 26.58
C LEU A 48 9.16 -41.57 25.65
N VAL A 49 9.56 -42.01 24.46
CA VAL A 49 9.71 -41.18 23.29
C VAL A 49 8.25 -40.88 22.95
N PHE A 50 7.76 -39.72 23.42
CA PHE A 50 6.78 -39.00 22.61
C PHE A 50 7.28 -39.11 21.19
N PRO A 51 6.44 -39.46 20.19
CA PRO A 51 6.91 -39.40 18.83
C PRO A 51 7.43 -37.99 18.64
N SER A 52 8.76 -37.87 18.70
CA SER A 52 9.44 -36.85 17.97
C SER A 52 9.05 -37.24 16.55
N THR A 53 8.02 -36.58 16.03
CA THR A 53 8.39 -35.64 15.00
C THR A 53 9.62 -34.91 15.58
N ASP A 54 10.85 -35.35 15.34
CA ASP A 54 11.41 -35.31 14.01
C ASP A 54 10.63 -34.28 13.17
N LEU A 55 10.56 -33.07 13.75
CA LEU A 55 10.93 -31.86 13.04
C LEU A 55 12.46 -31.85 12.83
N ALA A 56 13.05 -33.01 12.51
CA ALA A 56 14.00 -33.09 11.42
C ALA A 56 13.24 -32.58 10.19
N ASN A 57 13.22 -31.26 10.09
CA ASN A 57 12.84 -30.44 8.96
C ASN A 57 12.36 -31.23 7.72
N PRO A 58 11.06 -31.58 7.62
CA PRO A 58 10.51 -32.10 6.36
C PRO A 58 10.45 -31.01 5.28
N HIS A 59 10.79 -29.76 5.61
CA HIS A 59 10.70 -28.61 4.71
C HIS A 59 11.91 -28.39 3.82
N ASN A 60 12.88 -29.31 3.76
CA ASN A 60 13.98 -29.16 2.80
C ASN A 60 13.77 -29.84 1.43
N ASP A 61 12.62 -30.50 1.19
CA ASP A 61 12.28 -31.07 -0.13
C ASP A 61 10.93 -30.61 -0.72
N MET A 62 10.18 -29.77 -0.01
CA MET A 62 9.12 -28.99 -0.65
C MET A 62 9.78 -27.74 -1.20
N ALA A 63 10.29 -27.82 -2.44
CA ALA A 63 10.69 -26.63 -3.18
C ALA A 63 9.65 -25.52 -2.93
N ALA A 64 10.09 -24.38 -2.42
CA ALA A 64 9.21 -23.25 -2.11
C ALA A 64 8.24 -23.07 -3.28
N PRO A 65 6.92 -22.97 -3.05
CA PRO A 65 5.92 -23.03 -4.11
C PRO A 65 6.32 -22.05 -5.22
N GLN A 66 6.72 -22.61 -6.37
CA GLN A 66 7.31 -21.83 -7.44
C GLN A 66 6.17 -21.05 -8.09
N ARG A 67 6.04 -19.77 -7.72
CA ARG A 67 5.02 -18.89 -8.30
C ARG A 67 5.26 -18.80 -9.80
N GLN A 68 4.30 -19.30 -10.58
CA GLN A 68 4.29 -19.11 -12.03
C GLN A 68 4.50 -17.62 -12.36
N GLN A 69 5.27 -17.34 -13.40
CA GLN A 69 5.55 -15.95 -13.80
C GLN A 69 4.25 -15.27 -14.23
N VAL A 70 3.91 -14.19 -13.52
CA VAL A 70 2.71 -13.36 -13.69
C VAL A 70 3.14 -11.90 -13.57
N TRP A 71 2.63 -11.06 -14.47
CA TRP A 71 2.85 -9.62 -14.43
C TRP A 71 1.59 -8.95 -13.89
N ASN A 72 1.64 -8.50 -12.63
CA ASN A 72 0.51 -7.86 -11.96
C ASN A 72 0.58 -6.33 -12.07
N PHE A 73 -0.22 -5.73 -12.95
CA PHE A 73 -0.28 -4.29 -13.18
C PHE A 73 -1.29 -3.54 -12.30
N SER A 74 -1.77 -4.19 -11.22
CA SER A 74 -2.74 -3.61 -10.29
C SER A 74 -2.30 -2.26 -9.74
N ALA A 75 -3.25 -1.33 -9.66
CA ALA A 75 -3.05 0.03 -9.15
C ALA A 75 -3.15 0.17 -7.62
N GLY A 76 -3.36 -0.94 -6.90
CA GLY A 76 -3.54 -0.95 -5.44
C GLY A 76 -4.68 -1.88 -5.01
N PRO A 77 -4.42 -2.96 -4.26
CA PRO A 77 -3.11 -3.44 -3.81
C PRO A 77 -2.18 -3.83 -4.98
N ALA A 78 -0.95 -3.34 -4.95
CA ALA A 78 0.04 -3.50 -6.02
C ALA A 78 0.82 -4.81 -5.94
N VAL A 79 1.64 -5.06 -6.96
CA VAL A 79 2.69 -6.09 -6.91
C VAL A 79 3.71 -5.76 -5.81
N MET A 80 4.17 -6.79 -5.10
CA MET A 80 5.22 -6.69 -4.07
C MET A 80 6.53 -7.28 -4.60
N PRO A 81 7.70 -6.83 -4.11
CA PRO A 81 8.99 -7.42 -4.49
C PRO A 81 9.02 -8.91 -4.12
N ARG A 82 9.42 -9.77 -5.06
CA ARG A 82 9.49 -11.21 -4.82
C ARG A 82 10.41 -11.58 -3.64
N PRO A 83 11.63 -11.04 -3.51
CA PRO A 83 12.50 -11.38 -2.36
C PRO A 83 11.90 -11.01 -1.01
N VAL A 84 11.07 -9.96 -0.95
CA VAL A 84 10.36 -9.56 0.26
C VAL A 84 9.27 -10.58 0.62
N LEU A 85 8.51 -11.05 -0.37
CA LEU A 85 7.50 -12.09 -0.14
C LEU A 85 8.12 -13.42 0.27
N GLU A 86 9.23 -13.81 -0.35
CA GLU A 86 9.96 -15.04 -0.03
C GLU A 86 10.51 -15.01 1.40
N ARG A 87 11.12 -13.89 1.81
CA ARG A 87 11.58 -13.69 3.19
C ARG A 87 10.43 -13.70 4.18
N ALA A 88 9.35 -12.96 3.89
CA ALA A 88 8.18 -12.92 4.75
C ALA A 88 7.53 -14.30 4.92
N ALA A 89 7.52 -15.13 3.87
CA ALA A 89 7.02 -16.49 3.95
C ALA A 89 7.92 -17.39 4.81
N ALA A 90 9.25 -17.26 4.67
CA ALA A 90 10.21 -18.02 5.46
C ALA A 90 10.17 -17.66 6.96
N GLU A 91 9.98 -16.39 7.28
CA GLU A 91 9.93 -15.87 8.65
C GLU A 91 8.50 -15.82 9.24
N LEU A 92 7.50 -16.37 8.53
CA LEU A 92 6.09 -16.19 8.91
C LEU A 92 5.75 -16.82 10.27
N VAL A 93 6.29 -18.02 10.53
CA VAL A 93 5.97 -18.82 11.72
C VAL A 93 6.99 -18.66 12.85
N ASP A 94 8.24 -18.31 12.50
CA ASP A 94 9.31 -18.05 13.46
C ASP A 94 10.14 -16.89 12.94
N TRP A 95 9.82 -15.69 13.41
CA TRP A 95 10.57 -14.50 13.07
C TRP A 95 11.82 -14.45 13.94
N ASN A 96 12.99 -14.46 13.30
CA ASN A 96 14.29 -14.25 13.94
C ASN A 96 14.58 -15.20 15.12
N ASN A 97 14.16 -16.47 15.02
CA ASN A 97 14.33 -17.50 16.06
C ASN A 97 13.68 -17.15 17.40
N THR A 98 12.60 -16.36 17.39
CA THR A 98 11.82 -16.02 18.59
C THR A 98 10.83 -17.13 18.96
N GLY A 99 10.57 -18.07 18.03
CA GLY A 99 9.49 -19.05 18.12
C GLY A 99 8.10 -18.45 17.90
N MET A 100 8.02 -17.20 17.42
CA MET A 100 6.76 -16.46 17.22
C MET A 100 6.74 -15.76 15.85
N SER A 101 5.55 -15.62 15.28
CA SER A 101 5.31 -14.72 14.16
C SER A 101 5.43 -13.25 14.57
N VAL A 102 5.79 -12.36 13.64
CA VAL A 102 5.67 -10.90 13.84
C VAL A 102 4.24 -10.48 14.22
N MET A 103 3.23 -11.25 13.79
CA MET A 103 1.83 -11.00 14.15
C MET A 103 1.52 -11.28 15.64
N GLU A 104 2.36 -12.08 16.31
CA GLU A 104 2.20 -12.49 17.70
C GLU A 104 3.09 -11.68 18.65
N LEU A 105 4.10 -10.99 18.11
CA LEU A 105 4.93 -10.06 18.89
C LEU A 105 4.08 -8.93 19.46
N SER A 106 4.25 -8.67 20.76
CA SER A 106 3.68 -7.47 21.38
C SER A 106 4.30 -6.23 20.72
N HIS A 107 3.46 -5.27 20.34
CA HIS A 107 3.93 -3.99 19.79
C HIS A 107 4.73 -3.13 20.80
N ARG A 108 4.81 -3.57 22.07
CA ARG A 108 5.63 -2.96 23.13
C ARG A 108 6.91 -3.74 23.43
N SER A 109 7.13 -4.86 22.73
CA SER A 109 8.31 -5.68 22.97
C SER A 109 9.54 -5.05 22.28
N PRO A 110 10.75 -5.27 22.81
CA PRO A 110 11.98 -4.80 22.17
C PRO A 110 12.12 -5.27 20.72
N GLU A 111 11.59 -6.45 20.39
CA GLU A 111 11.60 -7.01 19.04
C GLU A 111 10.80 -6.14 18.06
N PHE A 112 9.55 -5.81 18.39
CA PHE A 112 8.73 -4.98 17.49
C PHE A 112 9.20 -3.53 17.46
N GLU A 113 9.62 -2.96 18.60
CA GLU A 113 10.23 -1.63 18.64
C GLU A 113 11.46 -1.56 17.73
N GLY A 114 12.27 -2.63 17.70
CA GLY A 114 13.38 -2.79 16.78
C GLY A 114 12.96 -2.85 15.30
N ILE A 115 11.88 -3.57 14.97
CA ILE A 115 11.31 -3.60 13.62
C ILE A 115 10.90 -2.19 13.17
N LEU A 116 10.15 -1.48 14.02
CA LEU A 116 9.66 -0.13 13.76
C LEU A 116 10.80 0.87 13.56
N ALA A 117 11.77 0.89 14.49
CA ALA A 117 12.92 1.78 14.44
C ALA A 117 13.79 1.54 13.20
N ASN A 118 13.98 0.27 12.81
CA ASN A 118 14.72 -0.09 11.60
C ASN A 118 13.98 0.33 10.33
N ALA A 119 12.66 0.18 10.28
CA ALA A 119 11.85 0.65 9.16
C ALA A 119 11.94 2.18 9.00
N GLU A 120 11.80 2.92 10.10
CA GLU A 120 11.97 4.38 10.10
C GLU A 120 13.38 4.79 9.65
N LYS A 121 14.43 4.17 10.20
CA LYS A 121 15.81 4.46 9.82
C LYS A 121 16.04 4.32 8.31
N LYS A 122 15.59 3.20 7.73
CA LYS A 122 15.73 2.94 6.28
C LYS A 122 14.94 3.95 5.45
N LEU A 123 13.73 4.30 5.88
CA LEU A 123 12.92 5.32 5.23
C LEU A 123 13.61 6.69 5.26
N ARG A 124 14.16 7.09 6.42
CA ARG A 124 14.91 8.34 6.56
C ARG A 124 16.11 8.38 5.61
N THR A 125 16.83 7.26 5.45
CA THR A 125 17.92 7.14 4.47
C THR A 125 17.41 7.26 3.03
N LEU A 126 16.28 6.64 2.68
CA LEU A 126 15.74 6.66 1.32
C LEU A 126 15.23 8.05 0.89
N MET A 127 14.68 8.83 1.82
CA MET A 127 14.04 10.13 1.52
C MET A 127 14.84 11.33 2.01
N ASP A 128 16.01 11.13 2.62
CA ASP A 128 16.78 12.20 3.29
C ASP A 128 15.91 13.01 4.27
N ILE A 129 15.14 12.31 5.11
CA ILE A 129 14.17 12.96 6.03
C ILE A 129 14.93 13.68 7.14
N PRO A 130 14.79 15.01 7.27
CA PRO A 130 15.50 15.77 8.29
C PRO A 130 15.09 15.39 9.73
N PRO A 131 15.95 15.65 10.73
CA PRO A 131 15.65 15.31 12.13
C PRO A 131 14.40 16.02 12.69
N ASN A 132 14.06 17.21 12.18
CA ASN A 132 12.89 18.00 12.63
C ASN A 132 11.55 17.54 12.01
N TYR A 133 11.49 16.29 11.53
CA TYR A 133 10.26 15.65 11.05
C TYR A 133 9.99 14.38 11.83
N LYS A 134 8.72 14.12 12.13
CA LYS A 134 8.24 12.84 12.65
C LYS A 134 7.75 11.94 11.53
N VAL A 135 8.08 10.66 11.64
CA VAL A 135 7.54 9.58 10.80
C VAL A 135 6.47 8.86 11.61
N LEU A 136 5.24 8.88 11.11
CA LEU A 136 4.07 8.29 11.76
C LEU A 136 3.51 7.15 10.92
N TRP A 137 3.08 6.10 11.60
CA TRP A 137 2.39 4.95 11.03
C TRP A 137 0.95 4.93 11.54
N THR A 138 0.01 5.20 10.65
CA THR A 138 -1.42 5.31 10.99
C THR A 138 -2.25 4.27 10.25
N GLN A 139 -3.49 4.06 10.69
CA GLN A 139 -4.48 3.21 10.01
C GLN A 139 -5.48 4.07 9.23
N GLY A 140 -6.43 3.43 8.53
CA GLY A 140 -7.52 4.12 7.81
C GLY A 140 -7.19 4.52 6.36
N GLY A 141 -5.96 4.30 5.91
CA GLY A 141 -5.54 4.63 4.54
C GLY A 141 -5.37 6.14 4.31
N ALA A 142 -5.06 6.51 3.06
CA ALA A 142 -4.92 7.90 2.63
C ALA A 142 -6.22 8.71 2.81
N SER A 143 -7.39 8.07 2.65
CA SER A 143 -8.68 8.73 2.81
C SER A 143 -8.91 9.26 4.23
N SER A 144 -8.48 8.53 5.27
CA SER A 144 -8.54 9.07 6.64
C SER A 144 -7.60 10.27 6.86
N GLN A 145 -6.55 10.41 6.04
CA GLN A 145 -5.66 11.56 6.14
C GLN A 145 -6.32 12.84 5.61
N PHE A 146 -7.27 12.75 4.68
CA PHE A 146 -8.04 13.92 4.23
C PHE A 146 -8.74 14.60 5.43
N SER A 147 -9.33 13.82 6.35
CA SER A 147 -9.89 14.34 7.60
C SER A 147 -8.80 14.74 8.60
N ALA A 148 -7.78 13.90 8.78
CA ALA A 148 -6.74 14.13 9.79
C ALA A 148 -5.98 15.45 9.54
N LEU A 149 -5.69 15.79 8.28
CA LEU A 149 -5.10 17.08 7.91
C LEU A 149 -5.95 18.26 8.39
N VAL A 150 -7.27 18.19 8.23
CA VAL A 150 -8.18 19.24 8.71
C VAL A 150 -8.07 19.38 10.22
N TYR A 151 -8.19 18.29 10.99
CA TYR A 151 -8.14 18.37 12.45
C TYR A 151 -6.81 18.91 13.00
N ASN A 152 -5.69 18.60 12.35
CA ASN A 152 -4.35 18.92 12.85
C ASN A 152 -3.78 20.23 12.28
N LEU A 153 -4.14 20.67 11.08
CA LEU A 153 -3.47 21.81 10.45
C LEU A 153 -4.27 23.12 10.47
N PHE A 154 -5.57 23.06 10.74
CA PHE A 154 -6.43 24.24 10.82
C PHE A 154 -6.33 25.06 12.12
N GLY A 155 -5.35 24.78 12.98
CA GLY A 155 -5.06 25.60 14.16
C GLY A 155 -4.17 26.81 13.90
N GLY A 156 -4.32 27.87 14.71
CA GLY A 156 -3.41 29.03 14.73
C GLY A 156 -4.04 30.34 15.26
N THR A 157 -3.33 31.46 15.13
CA THR A 157 -3.63 32.80 15.72
C THR A 157 -4.71 33.61 14.99
N VAL A 158 -5.37 33.02 13.99
CA VAL A 158 -6.43 33.67 13.21
C VAL A 158 -7.72 32.97 13.55
N GLU A 159 -8.79 33.74 13.74
CA GLU A 159 -10.15 33.25 13.96
C GLU A 159 -10.46 32.13 12.95
N SER A 160 -10.85 30.96 13.44
CA SER A 160 -11.03 29.77 12.58
C SER A 160 -12.08 29.96 11.49
N SER A 161 -13.00 30.90 11.65
CA SER A 161 -14.02 31.27 10.68
C SER A 161 -13.45 31.92 9.41
N GLU A 162 -12.22 32.45 9.44
CA GLU A 162 -11.61 33.16 8.31
C GLU A 162 -10.55 32.34 7.57
N ARG A 163 -10.13 31.21 8.15
CA ARG A 163 -9.12 30.31 7.59
C ARG A 163 -9.63 29.56 6.37
N VAL A 164 -8.74 29.35 5.42
CA VAL A 164 -9.00 28.65 4.15
C VAL A 164 -7.89 27.61 3.93
N ALA A 165 -8.20 26.47 3.35
CA ALA A 165 -7.19 25.60 2.77
C ALA A 165 -7.24 25.69 1.24
N ASP A 166 -6.07 25.83 0.65
CA ASP A 166 -5.89 25.89 -0.80
C ASP A 166 -5.68 24.47 -1.33
N TYR A 167 -6.38 24.10 -2.41
CA TYR A 167 -6.28 22.78 -3.03
C TYR A 167 -5.97 22.89 -4.53
N TYR A 168 -5.00 22.11 -4.98
CA TYR A 168 -4.82 21.80 -6.40
C TYR A 168 -5.63 20.56 -6.75
N VAL A 169 -6.63 20.72 -7.61
CA VAL A 169 -7.49 19.64 -8.08
C VAL A 169 -7.07 19.23 -9.49
N THR A 170 -6.42 18.08 -9.57
CA THR A 170 -5.86 17.52 -10.82
C THR A 170 -6.44 16.16 -11.18
N GLY A 171 -7.38 15.65 -10.36
CA GLY A 171 -8.02 14.38 -10.61
C GLY A 171 -8.88 13.90 -9.44
N ALA A 172 -9.17 12.60 -9.45
CA ALA A 172 -10.18 11.99 -8.58
C ALA A 172 -9.74 11.93 -7.10
N TRP A 173 -8.44 11.90 -6.80
CA TRP A 173 -7.98 11.85 -5.41
C TRP A 173 -7.95 13.22 -4.76
N SER A 174 -7.48 14.23 -5.50
CA SER A 174 -7.53 15.63 -5.07
C SER A 174 -8.97 16.14 -4.92
N GLU A 175 -9.88 15.76 -5.82
CA GLU A 175 -11.31 16.05 -5.70
C GLU A 175 -11.91 15.48 -4.40
N LYS A 176 -11.64 14.21 -4.09
CA LYS A 176 -12.09 13.60 -2.82
C LYS A 176 -11.52 14.26 -1.57
N ALA A 177 -10.30 14.80 -1.65
CA ALA A 177 -9.71 15.53 -0.54
C ALA A 177 -10.43 16.87 -0.30
N VAL A 178 -10.89 17.53 -1.37
CA VAL A 178 -11.76 18.73 -1.29
C VAL A 178 -13.13 18.37 -0.72
N GLU A 179 -13.77 17.32 -1.22
CA GLU A 179 -15.08 16.85 -0.74
C GLU A 179 -15.05 16.60 0.77
N GLU A 180 -14.00 15.94 1.27
CA GLU A 180 -13.85 15.66 2.70
C GLU A 180 -13.62 16.91 3.53
N ALA A 181 -12.82 17.87 3.04
CA ALA A 181 -12.65 19.16 3.71
C ALA A 181 -13.98 19.92 3.80
N GLN A 182 -14.73 20.02 2.69
CA GLN A 182 -16.04 20.64 2.66
C GLN A 182 -17.04 19.95 3.59
N ARG A 183 -17.03 18.60 3.64
CA ARG A 183 -17.85 17.81 4.57
C ARG A 183 -17.57 18.14 6.04
N LEU A 184 -16.34 18.54 6.36
CA LEU A 184 -15.92 18.99 7.69
C LEU A 184 -16.13 20.49 7.92
N ASN A 185 -16.91 21.16 7.06
CA ASN A 185 -17.23 22.59 7.11
C ASN A 185 -15.98 23.50 6.99
N VAL A 186 -14.97 23.04 6.26
CA VAL A 186 -13.79 23.85 5.93
C VAL A 186 -14.06 24.71 4.70
N ARG A 187 -13.64 25.98 4.75
CA ARG A 187 -13.57 26.82 3.56
C ARG A 187 -12.40 26.39 2.69
N VAL A 188 -12.70 25.98 1.46
CA VAL A 188 -11.72 25.56 0.46
C VAL A 188 -11.61 26.62 -0.63
N ASN A 189 -10.38 26.89 -1.07
CA ASN A 189 -10.10 27.63 -2.29
C ASN A 189 -9.40 26.70 -3.29
N ILE A 190 -9.92 26.63 -4.52
CA ILE A 190 -9.41 25.72 -5.55
C ILE A 190 -8.51 26.52 -6.48
N ILE A 191 -7.21 26.21 -6.46
CA ILE A 191 -6.17 26.93 -7.20
C ILE A 191 -6.18 26.56 -8.70
N ASN A 192 -6.55 25.33 -9.00
CA ASN A 192 -6.68 24.81 -10.34
C ASN A 192 -7.68 23.65 -10.30
N ASP A 193 -8.72 23.71 -11.12
CA ASP A 193 -9.70 22.62 -11.26
C ASP A 193 -9.59 21.98 -12.65
N GLN A 194 -9.02 20.77 -12.68
CA GLN A 194 -8.88 19.95 -13.88
C GLN A 194 -9.68 18.63 -13.76
N SER A 195 -10.59 18.52 -12.78
CA SER A 195 -11.38 17.30 -12.59
C SER A 195 -12.41 17.10 -13.72
N SER A 196 -12.82 18.17 -14.41
CA SER A 196 -13.86 18.15 -15.45
C SER A 196 -13.34 18.21 -16.89
N SER A 197 -12.03 18.41 -17.12
CA SER A 197 -11.47 18.53 -18.46
C SER A 197 -11.36 17.17 -19.18
N GLU A 198 -11.76 17.10 -20.45
CA GLU A 198 -11.63 15.88 -21.29
C GLU A 198 -10.18 15.35 -21.39
N SER A 199 -9.20 16.24 -21.23
CA SER A 199 -7.80 15.90 -20.98
C SER A 199 -7.44 16.33 -19.56
N HIS A 200 -7.46 15.41 -18.58
CA HIS A 200 -7.14 15.67 -17.15
C HIS A 200 -5.74 16.23 -16.84
N ALA A 201 -5.04 16.81 -17.82
CA ALA A 201 -3.83 17.59 -17.62
C ALA A 201 -3.68 18.64 -18.73
N SER A 202 -4.74 19.37 -19.08
CA SER A 202 -4.54 20.68 -19.72
C SER A 202 -4.05 21.65 -18.65
N THR A 203 -2.79 21.51 -18.26
CA THR A 203 -2.06 22.61 -17.62
C THR A 203 -1.95 23.72 -18.65
N HIS A 204 -3.03 24.47 -18.81
CA HIS A 204 -3.01 25.76 -19.42
C HIS A 204 -2.14 26.63 -18.51
N THR A 205 -0.88 26.80 -18.92
CA THR A 205 -0.31 28.11 -19.27
C THR A 205 -0.48 29.26 -18.27
N PHE A 206 -0.73 29.02 -16.99
CA PHE A 206 -0.60 30.08 -16.00
C PHE A 206 0.88 30.36 -15.76
N THR A 207 1.26 31.63 -15.82
CA THR A 207 2.54 32.14 -15.37
C THR A 207 2.67 31.96 -13.85
N SER A 208 3.89 32.04 -13.30
CA SER A 208 4.09 32.04 -11.85
C SER A 208 3.33 33.17 -11.14
N ALA A 209 3.17 34.32 -11.80
CA ALA A 209 2.41 35.45 -11.26
C ALA A 209 0.91 35.15 -11.16
N GLU A 210 0.32 34.54 -12.18
CA GLU A 210 -1.10 34.15 -12.17
C GLU A 210 -1.36 33.07 -11.12
N ARG A 211 -0.48 32.07 -10.98
CA ARG A 211 -0.59 31.07 -9.92
C ARG A 211 -0.51 31.69 -8.54
N LYS A 212 0.41 32.62 -8.31
CA LYS A 212 0.54 33.33 -7.03
C LYS A 212 -0.73 34.10 -6.66
N ALA A 213 -1.37 34.73 -7.65
CA ALA A 213 -2.61 35.48 -7.44
C ALA A 213 -3.83 34.59 -7.09
N MET A 214 -3.76 33.28 -7.36
CA MET A 214 -4.85 32.34 -7.05
C MET A 214 -4.82 31.85 -5.60
N PHE A 215 -3.67 31.92 -4.92
CA PHE A 215 -3.54 31.47 -3.55
C PHE A 215 -4.26 32.38 -2.56
N THR A 216 -4.75 31.78 -1.48
CA THR A 216 -5.21 32.54 -0.33
C THR A 216 -4.00 33.28 0.29
N PRO A 217 -4.16 34.54 0.74
CA PRO A 217 -3.12 35.23 1.51
C PRO A 217 -2.59 34.39 2.68
N ALA A 218 -1.27 34.41 2.89
CA ALA A 218 -0.57 33.49 3.78
C ALA A 218 -1.10 33.51 5.22
N GLU A 219 -1.49 34.69 5.71
CA GLU A 219 -2.07 34.90 7.03
C GLU A 219 -3.41 34.16 7.23
N ARG A 220 -4.14 33.87 6.15
CA ARG A 220 -5.43 33.16 6.17
C ARG A 220 -5.33 31.71 5.69
N CYS A 221 -4.26 31.33 5.01
CA CYS A 221 -4.10 30.00 4.47
C CYS A 221 -3.61 29.01 5.54
N ALA A 222 -4.41 27.97 5.83
CA ALA A 222 -4.04 26.93 6.79
C ALA A 222 -2.95 26.01 6.24
N TYR A 223 -3.10 25.61 4.98
CA TYR A 223 -2.14 24.84 4.19
C TYR A 223 -2.51 24.88 2.70
N VAL A 224 -1.54 24.53 1.85
CA VAL A 224 -1.75 24.17 0.44
C VAL A 224 -1.69 22.66 0.30
N TYR A 225 -2.69 22.05 -0.31
CA TYR A 225 -2.76 20.61 -0.59
C TYR A 225 -2.63 20.32 -2.10
N TYR A 226 -1.89 19.27 -2.43
CA TYR A 226 -1.98 18.65 -3.76
C TYR A 226 -1.70 17.13 -3.72
N CYS A 227 -2.21 16.41 -4.73
CA CYS A 227 -1.89 15.01 -4.97
C CYS A 227 -0.75 14.94 -6.00
N ASP A 228 0.43 14.43 -5.63
CA ASP A 228 1.60 14.43 -6.54
C ASP A 228 1.37 13.52 -7.76
N ASN A 229 0.57 12.47 -7.60
CA ASN A 229 0.29 11.50 -8.65
C ASN A 229 -1.16 10.98 -8.59
N GLU A 230 -1.97 11.41 -9.56
CA GLU A 230 -3.36 10.99 -9.75
C GLU A 230 -3.43 9.62 -10.43
N THR A 231 -3.51 8.57 -9.61
CA THR A 231 -3.48 7.16 -10.07
C THR A 231 -4.54 6.82 -11.13
N VAL A 232 -5.72 7.44 -11.06
CA VAL A 232 -6.83 7.17 -11.99
C VAL A 232 -6.55 7.78 -13.36
N HIS A 233 -6.10 9.02 -13.39
CA HIS A 233 -5.93 9.81 -14.60
C HIS A 233 -4.52 9.72 -15.19
N GLY A 234 -3.55 9.19 -14.46
CA GLY A 234 -2.17 9.05 -14.91
C GLY A 234 -1.41 10.38 -14.98
N VAL A 235 -1.76 11.31 -14.09
CA VAL A 235 -1.20 12.65 -14.02
C VAL A 235 -0.20 12.69 -12.86
N GLU A 236 1.03 13.12 -13.12
CA GLU A 236 2.07 13.29 -12.10
C GLU A 236 2.67 14.69 -12.21
N PHE A 237 2.84 15.36 -11.07
CA PHE A 237 3.53 16.65 -11.03
C PHE A 237 5.02 16.46 -11.39
N PRO A 238 5.55 17.20 -12.39
CA PRO A 238 6.93 17.03 -12.82
C PRO A 238 7.94 17.39 -11.72
N SER A 239 7.60 18.36 -10.88
CA SER A 239 8.40 18.83 -9.76
C SER A 239 7.50 19.27 -8.60
N VAL A 240 8.12 19.48 -7.44
CA VAL A 240 7.46 20.07 -6.27
C VAL A 240 6.98 21.49 -6.60
N LEU A 241 5.83 21.89 -6.07
CA LEU A 241 5.28 23.23 -6.26
C LEU A 241 6.23 24.32 -5.74
N GLU A 242 6.60 25.27 -6.59
CA GLU A 242 7.54 26.35 -6.26
C GLU A 242 6.83 27.61 -5.74
N ASP A 243 5.59 27.87 -6.17
CA ASP A 243 4.87 29.13 -5.96
C ASP A 243 4.05 29.22 -4.66
N VAL A 244 4.21 28.26 -3.74
CA VAL A 244 3.49 28.22 -2.47
C VAL A 244 3.80 29.48 -1.64
N PRO A 245 2.78 30.16 -1.05
CA PRO A 245 3.02 31.34 -0.23
C PRO A 245 3.98 31.05 0.94
N GLU A 246 4.87 31.99 1.24
CA GLU A 246 5.85 31.84 2.32
C GLU A 246 5.15 31.64 3.67
N GLY A 247 5.69 30.72 4.48
CA GLY A 247 5.12 30.38 5.80
C GLY A 247 3.89 29.45 5.77
N VAL A 248 3.30 29.19 4.60
CA VAL A 248 2.16 28.26 4.47
C VAL A 248 2.67 26.81 4.33
N PRO A 249 2.19 25.86 5.16
CA PRO A 249 2.58 24.46 5.01
C PRO A 249 2.10 23.86 3.68
N LEU A 250 3.02 23.19 2.98
CA LEU A 250 2.69 22.38 1.80
C LEU A 250 2.38 20.93 2.23
N VAL A 251 1.22 20.44 1.86
CA VAL A 251 0.72 19.09 2.12
C VAL A 251 0.66 18.31 0.82
N CYS A 252 1.18 17.09 0.82
CA CYS A 252 1.26 16.28 -0.38
C CYS A 252 0.80 14.83 -0.15
N ASP A 253 -0.18 14.39 -0.96
CA ASP A 253 -0.51 12.97 -1.11
C ASP A 253 0.44 12.33 -2.13
N MET A 254 1.36 11.51 -1.64
CA MET A 254 2.30 10.73 -2.44
C MET A 254 1.95 9.24 -2.44
N SER A 255 0.70 8.85 -2.13
CA SER A 255 0.31 7.44 -1.97
C SER A 255 0.76 6.54 -3.13
N SER A 256 0.77 7.06 -4.36
CA SER A 256 1.08 6.25 -5.55
C SER A 256 2.47 6.46 -6.13
N ASN A 257 3.29 7.35 -5.57
CA ASN A 257 4.64 7.59 -6.08
C ASN A 257 5.68 7.91 -4.98
N ILE A 258 5.33 7.79 -3.70
CA ILE A 258 6.31 7.89 -2.61
C ILE A 258 7.40 6.84 -2.82
N LEU A 259 8.67 7.26 -2.69
CA LEU A 259 9.85 6.46 -3.01
C LEU A 259 10.00 6.01 -4.48
N SER A 260 9.29 6.61 -5.44
CA SER A 260 9.54 6.33 -6.86
C SER A 260 10.66 7.19 -7.47
N ARG A 261 10.94 8.34 -6.84
CA ARG A 261 11.94 9.34 -7.21
C ARG A 261 12.44 10.10 -5.97
N SER A 262 13.55 10.81 -6.08
CA SER A 262 14.00 11.74 -5.04
C SER A 262 13.00 12.90 -4.89
N VAL A 263 12.74 13.30 -3.63
CA VAL A 263 11.94 14.48 -3.28
C VAL A 263 12.64 15.24 -2.15
N ASP A 264 12.65 16.57 -2.22
CA ASP A 264 13.17 17.38 -1.12
C ASP A 264 12.11 17.52 -0.02
N VAL A 265 12.25 16.71 1.03
CA VAL A 265 11.31 16.66 2.16
C VAL A 265 11.16 18.03 2.85
N LYS A 266 12.20 18.88 2.82
CA LYS A 266 12.19 20.20 3.48
C LYS A 266 11.17 21.16 2.90
N ARG A 267 10.76 20.94 1.65
CA ARG A 267 9.70 21.71 0.97
C ARG A 267 8.30 21.48 1.55
N PHE A 268 8.10 20.39 2.27
CA PHE A 268 6.78 19.94 2.72
C PHE A 268 6.58 20.20 4.21
N GLY A 269 5.37 20.59 4.58
CA GLY A 269 4.90 20.48 5.96
C GLY A 269 4.46 19.06 6.28
N VAL A 270 3.71 18.43 5.37
CA VAL A 270 3.24 17.05 5.52
C VAL A 270 3.35 16.31 4.18
N ILE A 271 3.88 15.09 4.22
CA ILE A 271 3.79 14.09 3.15
C ILE A 271 3.02 12.90 3.73
N PHE A 272 2.08 12.32 2.99
CA PHE A 272 1.48 11.05 3.39
C PHE A 272 1.26 10.12 2.21
N GLY A 273 1.11 8.83 2.51
CA GLY A 273 0.83 7.83 1.50
C GLY A 273 0.32 6.51 2.08
N GLY A 274 -0.78 6.00 1.53
CA GLY A 274 -1.22 4.62 1.82
C GLY A 274 -0.23 3.60 1.26
N ALA A 275 0.15 2.60 2.06
CA ALA A 275 1.28 1.74 1.71
C ALA A 275 1.04 0.83 0.49
N GLN A 276 -0.23 0.47 0.23
CA GLN A 276 -0.66 -0.58 -0.71
C GLN A 276 -0.33 -0.35 -2.20
N LYS A 277 0.22 0.81 -2.54
CA LYS A 277 0.58 1.13 -3.92
C LYS A 277 2.06 0.93 -4.19
N ASN A 278 2.94 1.57 -3.41
CA ASN A 278 4.37 1.60 -3.74
C ASN A 278 5.32 1.08 -2.66
N ILE A 279 4.86 0.93 -1.41
CA ILE A 279 5.77 0.71 -0.27
C ILE A 279 5.43 -0.49 0.62
N GLY A 280 4.28 -1.14 0.45
CA GLY A 280 3.89 -2.25 1.29
C GLY A 280 2.47 -2.77 1.06
N PRO A 281 1.91 -3.51 2.01
CA PRO A 281 0.53 -4.02 1.93
C PRO A 281 -0.50 -2.95 2.33
N ALA A 282 -1.77 -3.22 2.05
CA ALA A 282 -2.87 -2.42 2.59
C ALA A 282 -2.99 -2.56 4.11
N GLY A 283 -3.54 -1.53 4.76
CA GLY A 283 -3.80 -1.51 6.20
C GLY A 283 -2.89 -0.58 7.00
N VAL A 284 -1.86 0.02 6.37
CA VAL A 284 -1.00 1.04 7.00
C VAL A 284 -0.81 2.25 6.09
N THR A 285 -0.75 3.42 6.71
CA THR A 285 -0.50 4.71 6.07
C THR A 285 0.75 5.32 6.68
N LEU A 286 1.64 5.81 5.84
CA LEU A 286 2.81 6.57 6.24
C LEU A 286 2.47 8.06 6.26
N VAL A 287 2.88 8.78 7.30
CA VAL A 287 2.82 10.24 7.38
C VAL A 287 4.19 10.77 7.81
N ILE A 288 4.72 11.76 7.11
CA ILE A 288 5.95 12.48 7.45
C ILE A 288 5.52 13.92 7.72
N ILE A 289 5.66 14.39 8.94
CA ILE A 289 5.17 15.71 9.38
C ILE A 289 6.27 16.52 10.06
N ARG A 290 6.38 17.79 9.70
CA ARG A 290 7.31 18.74 10.33
C ARG A 290 6.89 19.03 11.77
N GLU A 291 7.84 19.00 12.71
CA GLU A 291 7.54 19.02 14.15
C GLU A 291 6.80 20.27 14.64
N ASP A 292 7.06 21.44 14.06
CA ASP A 292 6.39 22.70 14.39
C ASP A 292 4.88 22.70 14.08
N LEU A 293 4.41 21.74 13.27
CA LEU A 293 3.00 21.61 12.92
C LEU A 293 2.20 20.78 13.92
N LEU A 294 2.86 20.02 14.81
CA LEU A 294 2.17 19.11 15.75
C LEU A 294 1.32 19.86 16.79
N ASP A 295 1.66 21.11 17.08
CA ASP A 295 0.92 21.93 18.05
C ASP A 295 -0.25 22.70 17.44
N ARG A 296 -0.43 22.64 16.11
CA ARG A 296 -1.62 23.18 15.46
C ARG A 296 -2.81 22.27 15.78
N LYS A 297 -3.94 22.85 16.19
CA LYS A 297 -5.20 22.13 16.41
C LYS A 297 -6.37 22.98 15.97
N HIS A 298 -7.33 22.36 15.27
CA HIS A 298 -8.58 23.03 14.93
C HIS A 298 -9.31 23.48 16.21
N PRO A 299 -9.67 24.76 16.40
CA PRO A 299 -10.20 25.25 17.67
C PRO A 299 -11.66 24.80 17.92
N LEU A 300 -12.45 24.58 16.87
CA LEU A 300 -13.87 24.19 16.98
C LEU A 300 -14.15 22.69 16.82
N LEU A 301 -13.23 21.93 16.22
CA LEU A 301 -13.45 20.53 15.89
C LEU A 301 -12.70 19.65 16.89
N VAL A 302 -13.43 18.77 17.58
CA VAL A 302 -12.81 17.77 18.45
C VAL A 302 -12.14 16.71 17.57
N CYS A 303 -10.81 16.70 17.56
CA CYS A 303 -10.03 15.71 16.82
C CYS A 303 -10.23 14.32 17.46
N PRO A 304 -10.65 13.29 16.69
CA PRO A 304 -10.62 11.91 17.17
C PRO A 304 -9.20 11.53 17.59
N THR A 305 -9.07 10.86 18.72
CA THR A 305 -7.77 10.47 19.31
C THR A 305 -6.85 9.77 18.31
N MET A 306 -7.40 8.89 17.45
CA MET A 306 -6.63 8.15 16.44
C MET A 306 -6.22 8.97 15.21
N MET A 307 -6.69 10.21 15.08
CA MET A 307 -6.30 11.16 14.04
C MET A 307 -5.38 12.27 14.56
N ASP A 308 -5.12 12.36 15.87
CA ASP A 308 -4.24 13.39 16.45
C ASP A 308 -2.76 13.06 16.17
N TYR A 309 -2.11 13.85 15.32
CA TYR A 309 -0.71 13.63 14.94
C TYR A 309 0.25 13.85 16.10
N LYS A 310 -0.03 14.79 17.01
CA LYS A 310 0.79 15.03 18.19
C LYS A 310 0.76 13.84 19.13
N LEU A 311 -0.42 13.26 19.34
CA LEU A 311 -0.57 12.07 20.16
C LEU A 311 0.10 10.86 19.50
N CYS A 312 -0.08 10.70 18.19
CA CYS A 312 0.60 9.66 17.41
C CYS A 312 2.13 9.78 17.54
N ALA A 313 2.67 10.97 17.34
CA ALA A 313 4.10 11.26 17.48
C ALA A 313 4.61 11.01 18.91
N LYS A 314 3.88 11.48 19.93
CA LYS A 314 4.24 11.28 21.35
C LYS A 314 4.38 9.80 21.72
N ASN A 315 3.60 8.93 21.09
CA ASN A 315 3.60 7.49 21.36
C ASN A 315 4.35 6.68 20.29
N ASN A 316 5.17 7.33 19.45
CA ASN A 316 5.91 6.68 18.35
C ASN A 316 5.01 5.80 17.47
N SER A 317 3.84 6.31 17.07
CA SER A 317 2.82 5.58 16.30
C SER A 317 2.12 4.41 17.02
N MET A 318 2.41 4.22 18.30
CA MET A 318 1.91 3.11 19.10
C MET A 318 1.04 3.66 20.23
N TYR A 319 0.05 4.51 19.94
CA TYR A 319 -0.94 4.87 20.97
C TYR A 319 -1.85 3.66 21.27
N ASN A 320 -2.35 3.02 20.21
CA ASN A 320 -2.97 1.70 20.24
C ASN A 320 -2.09 0.67 19.52
N THR A 321 -2.58 -0.56 19.35
CA THR A 321 -1.90 -1.59 18.55
C THR A 321 -1.80 -1.14 17.08
N PRO A 322 -0.59 -0.92 16.53
CA PRO A 322 -0.40 -0.58 15.13
C PRO A 322 -0.56 -1.83 14.24
N PRO A 323 -0.66 -1.68 12.91
CA PRO A 323 -0.68 -2.81 11.98
C PRO A 323 0.73 -3.43 11.86
N THR A 324 1.12 -4.22 12.86
CA THR A 324 2.49 -4.71 13.08
C THR A 324 3.09 -5.38 11.85
N TYR A 325 2.36 -6.32 11.25
CA TYR A 325 2.83 -7.05 10.07
C TYR A 325 2.98 -6.14 8.84
N ALA A 326 2.09 -5.17 8.65
CA ALA A 326 2.18 -4.23 7.53
C ALA A 326 3.41 -3.31 7.63
N ILE A 327 3.74 -2.87 8.85
CA ILE A 327 4.95 -2.09 9.13
C ILE A 327 6.21 -2.93 8.87
N TYR A 328 6.23 -4.18 9.36
CA TYR A 328 7.31 -5.12 9.11
C TYR A 328 7.58 -5.32 7.61
N ILE A 329 6.54 -5.61 6.82
CA ILE A 329 6.67 -5.78 5.37
C ILE A 329 7.16 -4.50 4.70
N SER A 330 6.68 -3.32 5.12
CA SER A 330 7.17 -2.04 4.60
C SER A 330 8.67 -1.85 4.90
N GLY A 331 9.12 -2.23 6.09
CA GLY A 331 10.53 -2.24 6.47
C GLY A 331 11.42 -3.17 5.61
N LEU A 332 10.88 -4.32 5.19
CA LEU A 332 11.54 -5.21 4.23
C LEU A 332 11.60 -4.61 2.82
N VAL A 333 10.54 -3.92 2.38
CA VAL A 333 10.53 -3.21 1.10
C VAL A 333 11.61 -2.12 1.09
N PHE A 334 11.73 -1.33 2.17
CA PHE A 334 12.78 -0.31 2.26
C PHE A 334 14.19 -0.91 2.21
N GLU A 335 14.40 -2.05 2.86
CA GLU A 335 15.67 -2.79 2.79
C GLU A 335 15.98 -3.25 1.37
N TRP A 336 14.99 -3.82 0.67
CA TRP A 336 15.11 -4.22 -0.72
C TRP A 336 15.44 -3.03 -1.65
N MET A 337 14.83 -1.87 -1.42
CA MET A 337 15.15 -0.67 -2.21
C MET A 337 16.59 -0.21 -1.98
N LEU A 338 17.05 -0.23 -0.72
CA LEU A 338 18.43 0.11 -0.38
C LEU A 338 19.43 -0.86 -1.01
N SER A 339 19.14 -2.16 -1.04
CA SER A 339 20.03 -3.16 -1.65
C SER A 339 20.16 -3.01 -3.18
N LEU A 340 19.19 -2.35 -3.82
CA LEU A 340 19.22 -2.01 -5.24
C LEU A 340 19.92 -0.68 -5.55
N GLY A 341 20.50 0.00 -4.57
CA GLY A 341 21.15 1.31 -4.74
C GLY A 341 20.29 2.49 -4.28
N GLY A 342 19.21 2.25 -3.54
CA GLY A 342 18.39 3.28 -2.92
C GLY A 342 17.56 4.09 -3.91
N ILE A 343 17.19 5.32 -3.51
CA ILE A 343 16.20 6.12 -4.24
C ILE A 343 16.64 6.51 -5.65
N LYS A 344 17.94 6.77 -5.86
CA LYS A 344 18.48 7.12 -7.19
C LYS A 344 18.31 5.98 -8.19
N ALA A 345 18.64 4.75 -7.78
CA ALA A 345 18.46 3.58 -8.62
C ALA A 345 16.97 3.31 -8.92
N MET A 346 16.08 3.57 -7.95
CA MET A 346 14.64 3.46 -8.15
C MET A 346 14.12 4.49 -9.15
N GLU A 347 14.59 5.74 -9.05
CA GLU A 347 14.24 6.81 -9.97
C GLU A 347 14.62 6.47 -11.41
N GLU A 348 15.87 6.04 -11.63
CA GLU A 348 16.35 5.62 -12.95
C GLU A 348 15.57 4.42 -13.50
N ARG A 349 15.33 3.41 -12.66
CA ARG A 349 14.56 2.21 -13.02
C ARG A 349 13.15 2.57 -13.44
N ASN A 350 12.49 3.45 -12.71
CA ASN A 350 11.13 3.88 -12.98
C ASN A 350 11.04 4.75 -14.23
N ALA A 351 11.98 5.68 -14.42
CA ALA A 351 12.06 6.50 -15.62
C ALA A 351 12.23 5.65 -16.89
N LYS A 352 13.11 4.63 -16.85
CA LYS A 352 13.29 3.69 -17.97
C LYS A 352 12.02 2.89 -18.28
N LYS A 353 11.34 2.36 -17.25
CA LYS A 353 10.07 1.62 -17.42
C LYS A 353 8.99 2.48 -18.08
N SER A 354 8.74 3.68 -17.54
CA SER A 354 7.71 4.55 -18.09
C SER A 354 8.05 5.05 -19.49
N ALA A 355 9.32 5.39 -19.76
CA ALA A 355 9.77 5.81 -21.08
C ALA A 355 9.56 4.72 -22.13
N LEU A 356 9.88 3.47 -21.80
CA LEU A 356 9.67 2.32 -22.67
C LEU A 356 8.19 2.16 -23.05
N LEU A 357 7.29 2.19 -22.07
CA LEU A 357 5.85 2.05 -22.33
C LEU A 357 5.28 3.26 -23.10
N TYR A 358 5.67 4.48 -22.74
CA TYR A 358 5.21 5.67 -23.45
C TYR A 358 5.73 5.75 -24.89
N ALA A 359 6.96 5.27 -25.16
CA ALA A 359 7.47 5.17 -26.52
C ALA A 359 6.66 4.17 -27.34
N ALA A 360 6.24 3.04 -26.77
CA ALA A 360 5.37 2.08 -27.44
C ALA A 360 3.98 2.68 -27.75
N ILE A 361 3.44 3.49 -26.85
CA ILE A 361 2.18 4.22 -27.07
C ILE A 361 2.34 5.26 -28.19
N ASP A 362 3.33 6.13 -28.08
CA ASP A 362 3.52 7.26 -29.00
C ASP A 362 3.89 6.80 -30.42
N ASN A 363 4.60 5.68 -30.57
CA ASN A 363 5.00 5.12 -31.86
C ASN A 363 4.04 4.05 -32.41
N SER A 364 2.84 3.93 -31.84
CA SER A 364 1.85 2.90 -32.21
C SER A 364 1.05 3.21 -33.49
N ASN A 365 1.45 4.23 -34.27
CA ASN A 365 0.69 4.77 -35.40
C ASN A 365 -0.78 5.10 -35.03
N GLY A 366 -1.00 5.53 -33.79
CA GLY A 366 -2.31 5.97 -33.31
C GLY A 366 -3.21 4.86 -32.75
N VAL A 367 -2.80 3.59 -32.78
CA VAL A 367 -3.56 2.46 -32.20
C VAL A 367 -3.70 2.61 -30.69
N PHE A 368 -2.67 3.08 -30.01
CA PHE A 368 -2.71 3.40 -28.58
C PHE A 368 -2.55 4.90 -28.39
N LYS A 369 -3.40 5.51 -27.56
CA LYS A 369 -3.21 6.91 -27.15
C LYS A 369 -3.38 7.07 -25.65
N CYS A 370 -2.44 7.79 -25.05
CA CYS A 370 -2.53 8.25 -23.67
C CYS A 370 -3.27 9.62 -23.66
N PRO A 371 -4.31 9.80 -22.85
CA PRO A 371 -5.07 11.05 -22.78
C PRO A 371 -4.34 12.17 -22.00
N VAL A 372 -3.13 11.90 -21.50
CA VAL A 372 -2.36 12.82 -20.64
C VAL A 372 -1.30 13.55 -21.46
N VAL A 373 -1.22 14.87 -21.26
CA VAL A 373 -0.18 15.73 -21.83
C VAL A 373 1.20 15.27 -21.36
N LYS A 374 2.18 15.26 -22.28
CA LYS A 374 3.49 14.61 -22.06
C LYS A 374 4.21 15.07 -20.78
N THR A 375 4.16 16.37 -20.47
CA THR A 375 4.82 16.96 -19.29
C THR A 375 4.29 16.41 -17.95
N PHE A 376 3.04 15.93 -17.92
CA PHE A 376 2.36 15.45 -16.72
C PHE A 376 2.12 13.94 -16.74
N ARG A 377 2.70 13.23 -17.71
CA ARG A 377 2.57 11.79 -17.81
C ARG A 377 3.19 11.12 -16.58
N SER A 378 2.37 10.42 -15.82
CA SER A 378 2.81 9.66 -14.67
C SER A 378 3.79 8.55 -15.03
N ARG A 379 4.90 8.49 -14.29
CA ARG A 379 5.82 7.35 -14.37
C ARG A 379 5.24 6.08 -13.75
N MET A 380 4.28 6.24 -12.84
CA MET A 380 3.72 5.15 -12.03
C MET A 380 2.45 4.55 -12.63
N ASN A 381 1.57 5.36 -13.21
CA ASN A 381 0.26 4.91 -13.69
C ASN A 381 0.03 5.41 -15.11
N VAL A 382 0.10 4.50 -16.07
CA VAL A 382 0.02 4.83 -17.50
C VAL A 382 -1.33 4.40 -18.06
N PRO A 383 -2.32 5.30 -18.15
CA PRO A 383 -3.56 5.03 -18.84
C PRO A 383 -3.41 5.22 -20.34
N PHE A 384 -4.07 4.36 -21.12
CA PHE A 384 -4.18 4.51 -22.56
C PHE A 384 -5.48 3.88 -23.06
N ARG A 385 -5.94 4.36 -24.20
CA ARG A 385 -7.11 3.84 -24.92
C ARG A 385 -6.65 3.13 -26.19
N VAL A 386 -7.44 2.16 -26.65
CA VAL A 386 -7.20 1.48 -27.94
C VAL A 386 -8.11 2.09 -28.98
N TYR A 387 -7.55 2.55 -30.09
CA TYR A 387 -8.25 3.22 -31.17
C TYR A 387 -8.46 2.28 -32.35
N GLY A 388 -9.63 2.39 -32.99
CA GLY A 388 -9.90 1.76 -34.28
C GLY A 388 -9.44 2.61 -35.46
N ILE A 389 -9.61 2.08 -36.68
CA ILE A 389 -9.35 2.77 -37.95
C ILE A 389 -10.17 4.06 -38.12
N ASP A 390 -11.33 4.14 -37.44
CA ASP A 390 -12.20 5.31 -37.42
C ASP A 390 -11.63 6.47 -36.58
N GLY A 391 -10.46 6.28 -35.98
CA GLY A 391 -9.79 7.28 -35.16
C GLY A 391 -10.45 7.50 -33.80
N LYS A 392 -11.32 6.59 -33.33
CA LYS A 392 -12.01 6.67 -32.04
C LYS A 392 -11.62 5.54 -31.08
N PRO A 393 -11.71 5.75 -29.75
CA PRO A 393 -11.55 4.67 -28.79
C PRO A 393 -12.58 3.55 -29.01
N SER A 394 -12.13 2.29 -29.04
CA SER A 394 -12.97 1.13 -29.26
C SER A 394 -13.01 0.22 -28.04
N ALA A 395 -14.18 0.13 -27.41
CA ALA A 395 -14.41 -0.75 -26.27
C ALA A 395 -14.22 -2.24 -26.61
N ASP A 396 -14.54 -2.64 -27.84
CA ASP A 396 -14.35 -4.02 -28.31
C ASP A 396 -12.87 -4.35 -28.48
N LEU A 397 -12.06 -3.43 -29.03
CA LEU A 397 -10.61 -3.60 -29.10
C LEU A 397 -9.98 -3.61 -27.71
N GLU A 398 -10.42 -2.74 -26.80
CA GLU A 398 -9.98 -2.76 -25.39
C GLU A 398 -10.30 -4.10 -24.71
N LYS A 399 -11.51 -4.65 -24.94
CA LYS A 399 -11.90 -5.97 -24.43
C LYS A 399 -11.03 -7.09 -25.00
N LYS A 400 -10.77 -7.08 -26.31
CA LYS A 400 -9.86 -8.04 -26.97
C LYS A 400 -8.44 -7.91 -26.42
N PHE A 401 -7.93 -6.69 -26.25
CA PHE A 401 -6.61 -6.43 -25.69
C PHE A 401 -6.47 -7.02 -24.29
N LEU A 402 -7.44 -6.76 -23.41
CA LEU A 402 -7.42 -7.26 -22.04
C LEU A 402 -7.48 -8.80 -21.99
N ALA A 403 -8.30 -9.42 -22.84
CA ALA A 403 -8.38 -10.88 -22.92
C ALA A 403 -7.05 -11.51 -23.40
N GLY A 404 -6.41 -10.95 -24.42
CA GLY A 404 -5.11 -11.43 -24.89
C GLY A 404 -3.98 -11.17 -23.88
N ALA A 405 -4.07 -10.08 -23.11
CA ALA A 405 -3.12 -9.80 -22.04
C ALA A 405 -3.25 -10.83 -20.90
N GLU A 406 -4.48 -11.19 -20.53
CA GLU A 406 -4.76 -12.21 -19.51
C GLU A 406 -4.25 -13.60 -19.92
N GLN A 407 -4.41 -13.99 -21.19
CA GLN A 407 -3.81 -15.21 -21.74
C GLN A 407 -2.28 -15.23 -21.64
N ARG A 408 -1.65 -14.05 -21.66
CA ARG A 408 -0.20 -13.84 -21.46
C ARG A 408 0.17 -13.60 -20.00
N ARG A 409 -0.76 -13.81 -19.06
CA ARG A 409 -0.57 -13.64 -17.61
C ARG A 409 -0.19 -12.21 -17.21
N MET A 410 -0.60 -11.23 -18.02
CA MET A 410 -0.56 -9.81 -17.68
C MET A 410 -1.91 -9.42 -17.10
N LEU A 411 -1.96 -9.32 -15.78
CA LEU A 411 -3.20 -9.18 -15.02
C LEU A 411 -3.41 -7.72 -14.59
N GLN A 412 -4.67 -7.39 -14.30
CA GLN A 412 -5.07 -6.13 -13.68
C GLN A 412 -4.76 -4.88 -14.54
N LEU A 413 -4.83 -5.03 -15.87
CA LEU A 413 -4.64 -3.95 -16.83
C LEU A 413 -5.93 -3.14 -17.12
N LYS A 414 -7.10 -3.60 -16.68
CA LYS A 414 -8.36 -2.89 -16.92
C LYS A 414 -8.32 -1.51 -16.25
N GLY A 415 -8.62 -0.46 -17.03
CA GLY A 415 -8.70 0.91 -16.55
C GLY A 415 -9.75 1.09 -15.46
N HIS A 416 -9.64 2.19 -14.71
CA HIS A 416 -10.60 2.48 -13.65
C HIS A 416 -11.99 2.74 -14.23
N ARG A 417 -13.05 2.30 -13.54
CA ARG A 417 -14.43 2.34 -14.03
C ARG A 417 -14.91 3.72 -14.49
N SER A 418 -14.40 4.80 -13.89
CA SER A 418 -14.79 6.18 -14.22
C SER A 418 -14.18 6.70 -15.53
N VAL A 419 -13.07 6.11 -16.00
CA VAL A 419 -12.34 6.57 -17.20
C VAL A 419 -12.32 5.53 -18.32
N GLY A 420 -12.58 4.25 -18.00
CA GLY A 420 -12.50 3.15 -18.95
C GLY A 420 -11.08 2.87 -19.43
N GLY A 421 -10.94 2.19 -20.57
CA GLY A 421 -9.65 1.93 -21.19
C GLY A 421 -8.76 0.92 -20.46
N ILE A 422 -7.46 1.10 -20.64
CA ILE A 422 -6.40 0.27 -20.09
C ILE A 422 -5.52 1.15 -19.20
N ARG A 423 -5.01 0.58 -18.10
CA ARG A 423 -4.02 1.23 -17.25
C ARG A 423 -2.96 0.23 -16.81
N ALA A 424 -1.71 0.53 -17.09
CA ALA A 424 -0.57 -0.20 -16.56
C ALA A 424 0.02 0.55 -15.35
N SER A 425 0.05 -0.09 -14.18
CA SER A 425 0.70 0.47 -12.99
C SER A 425 2.11 -0.11 -12.85
N LEU A 426 3.11 0.78 -12.86
CA LEU A 426 4.53 0.50 -13.00
C LEU A 426 5.31 0.78 -11.70
N TYR A 427 4.67 0.56 -10.54
CA TYR A 427 5.26 0.76 -9.21
C TYR A 427 6.65 0.13 -9.04
N ASN A 428 7.38 0.51 -8.00
CA ASN A 428 8.77 0.11 -7.76
C ASN A 428 8.99 -1.40 -7.97
N ALA A 429 8.07 -2.21 -7.43
CA ALA A 429 8.11 -3.67 -7.50
C ALA A 429 7.77 -4.27 -8.87
N MET A 430 7.19 -3.51 -9.81
CA MET A 430 7.02 -3.94 -11.20
C MET A 430 8.40 -4.02 -11.88
N PRO A 431 8.84 -5.22 -12.30
CA PRO A 431 10.13 -5.38 -12.94
C PRO A 431 10.12 -4.90 -14.42
N PRO A 432 11.24 -4.36 -14.95
CA PRO A 432 11.36 -3.94 -16.35
C PRO A 432 10.92 -5.01 -17.35
N GLU A 433 11.19 -6.29 -17.06
CA GLU A 433 10.80 -7.43 -17.88
C GLU A 433 9.28 -7.53 -18.04
N GLY A 434 8.51 -7.17 -17.01
CA GLY A 434 7.05 -7.10 -17.10
C GLY A 434 6.58 -5.98 -18.03
N VAL A 435 7.25 -4.84 -18.01
CA VAL A 435 6.95 -3.72 -18.91
C VAL A 435 7.33 -4.05 -20.34
N GLN A 436 8.47 -4.70 -20.56
CA GLN A 436 8.87 -5.17 -21.88
C GLN A 436 7.86 -6.17 -22.44
N ALA A 437 7.41 -7.16 -21.64
CA ALA A 437 6.39 -8.12 -22.06
C ALA A 437 5.08 -7.45 -22.48
N LEU A 438 4.68 -6.36 -21.80
CA LEU A 438 3.52 -5.56 -22.20
C LEU A 438 3.76 -4.85 -23.54
N VAL A 439 4.93 -4.25 -23.74
CA VAL A 439 5.29 -3.57 -25.00
C VAL A 439 5.38 -4.54 -26.18
N ASP A 440 5.93 -5.73 -25.97
CA ASP A 440 5.99 -6.78 -26.99
C ASP A 440 4.57 -7.19 -27.41
N TYR A 441 3.70 -7.43 -26.44
CA TYR A 441 2.29 -7.72 -26.71
C TYR A 441 1.55 -6.55 -27.38
N MET A 442 1.79 -5.30 -26.96
CA MET A 442 1.22 -4.13 -27.63
C MET A 442 1.62 -4.07 -29.09
N THR A 443 2.88 -4.39 -29.40
CA THR A 443 3.42 -4.42 -30.76
C THR A 443 2.77 -5.54 -31.60
N GLU A 444 2.54 -6.71 -31.01
CA GLU A 444 1.77 -7.80 -31.64
C GLU A 444 0.32 -7.39 -31.89
N PHE A 445 -0.34 -6.88 -30.85
CA PHE A 445 -1.76 -6.51 -30.89
C PHE A 445 -2.02 -5.42 -31.93
N ALA A 446 -1.16 -4.41 -32.03
CA ALA A 446 -1.30 -3.33 -33.01
C ALA A 446 -1.30 -3.82 -34.47
N LYS A 447 -0.67 -4.96 -34.78
CA LYS A 447 -0.72 -5.58 -36.12
C LYS A 447 -2.06 -6.27 -36.42
N THR A 448 -2.84 -6.57 -35.39
CA THR A 448 -4.16 -7.21 -35.49
C THR A 448 -5.31 -6.21 -35.53
N VAL A 449 -5.04 -4.95 -35.21
CA VAL A 449 -5.97 -3.85 -35.42
C VAL A 449 -5.88 -3.54 -36.91
N ASP A 450 -6.85 -4.04 -37.67
CA ASP A 450 -6.90 -3.98 -39.15
C ASP A 450 -6.48 -2.60 -39.68
N LYS A 451 -5.72 -2.59 -40.78
CA LYS A 451 -5.38 -1.38 -41.55
C LYS A 451 -6.59 -0.89 -42.35
#